data_AF-A0A1F3N884-F1
#
_entry.id   AF-A0A1F3N884-F1
#
_cell.length_a   1.000
_cell.length_b   1.000
_cell.length_c   1.000
_cell.angle_alpha   90.00
_cell.angle_beta   90.00
_cell.angle_gamma   90.00
#
_symmetry.space_group_name_H-M   'P 1'
#
loop_
_entity.id
_entity.type
_entity.pdbx_description
1 polymer ?
#
loop_
_entity_poly.entity_id
_entity_poly.type
_entity_poly.pdbx_seq_one_letter_code
_entity_poly.pdbx_strand_id
1 'polypeptide(L)'
;MESPDEYNFSLFKPRNLHGRKNRNVILAMLLIWAVAVFGFQILLRVIEKPTPEKVLADFNSVWPEAITKDLTSVNYKTLLNSLILVKGKNTGNPDDQKILSESMSIITFGVIPDSLKSAALGKISKIKMLKSQIAQTKSQEFLDIKSSILELERDLSKITAPFTGLTPGSLEEKIITASLTDKCPATLSDISLSRLPEIMKLYLTHNQSFLTDTIFLGFPFHYFYTAIFLLILFIGLCIIYNVLIEWRLKKEGVVE
;
A
#
# COMPACT_ATOMS: atom_id res chain seq x y z
N MET A 1 1.55 11.05 -67.27
CA MET A 1 2.59 10.99 -66.23
C MET A 1 1.90 11.33 -64.92
N GLU A 2 1.48 10.31 -64.19
CA GLU A 2 1.03 10.51 -62.80
C GLU A 2 2.25 10.95 -62.00
N SER A 3 2.11 12.06 -61.28
CA SER A 3 3.13 12.56 -60.34
C SER A 3 3.56 11.43 -59.41
N PRO A 4 4.85 11.34 -59.01
CA PRO A 4 5.22 10.46 -57.91
C PRO A 4 4.32 10.81 -56.73
N ASP A 5 3.46 9.89 -56.33
CA ASP A 5 2.55 10.06 -55.20
C ASP A 5 3.41 10.40 -53.98
N GLU A 6 3.42 11.67 -53.56
CA GLU A 6 3.96 12.06 -52.27
C GLU A 6 3.31 11.17 -51.22
N TYR A 7 4.12 10.43 -50.46
CA TYR A 7 3.67 9.57 -49.38
C TYR A 7 3.03 10.43 -48.27
N ASN A 8 1.75 10.77 -48.46
CA ASN A 8 1.00 11.66 -47.58
C ASN A 8 0.02 10.80 -46.77
N PHE A 9 0.57 10.03 -45.82
CA PHE A 9 -0.22 9.16 -44.96
C PHE A 9 -0.90 9.98 -43.85
N SER A 10 -2.22 9.88 -43.75
CA SER A 10 -3.01 10.42 -42.64
C SER A 10 -3.80 9.31 -41.95
N LEU A 11 -3.57 9.15 -40.65
CA LEU A 11 -4.29 8.17 -39.83
C LEU A 11 -5.80 8.49 -39.73
N PHE A 12 -6.16 9.78 -39.65
CA PHE A 12 -7.54 10.21 -39.43
C PHE A 12 -8.30 10.53 -40.73
N LYS A 13 -7.60 10.92 -41.79
CA LYS A 13 -8.19 11.25 -43.11
C LYS A 13 -7.45 10.54 -44.25
N PRO A 14 -7.55 9.20 -44.36
CA PRO A 14 -6.88 8.48 -45.44
C PRO A 14 -7.52 8.84 -46.80
N ARG A 15 -6.71 9.40 -47.70
CA ARG A 15 -7.14 9.89 -49.02
C ARG A 15 -7.09 8.82 -50.11
N ASN A 16 -6.21 7.83 -49.98
CA ASN A 16 -6.03 6.72 -50.92
C ASN A 16 -6.50 5.37 -50.33
N LEU A 17 -6.82 4.41 -51.20
CA LEU A 17 -7.23 3.05 -50.80
C LEU A 17 -6.14 2.37 -49.94
N HIS A 18 -4.87 2.62 -50.29
CA HIS A 18 -3.69 2.14 -49.56
C HIS A 18 -3.65 2.66 -48.12
N GLY A 19 -3.79 3.98 -47.91
CA GLY A 19 -3.82 4.59 -46.58
C GLY A 19 -4.98 4.11 -45.71
N ARG A 20 -6.15 3.80 -46.31
CA ARG A 20 -7.29 3.20 -45.57
C ARG A 20 -6.95 1.83 -45.03
N LYS A 21 -6.31 0.97 -45.83
CA LYS A 21 -5.91 -0.37 -45.39
C LYS A 21 -4.81 -0.31 -44.33
N ASN A 22 -3.84 0.61 -44.45
CA ASN A 22 -2.77 0.75 -43.45
C ASN A 22 -3.30 1.28 -42.12
N ARG A 23 -4.20 2.28 -42.17
CA ARG A 23 -4.94 2.74 -40.98
C ARG A 23 -5.65 1.59 -40.29
N ASN A 24 -6.36 0.73 -41.03
CA ASN A 24 -7.10 -0.38 -40.41
C ASN A 24 -6.16 -1.38 -39.71
N VAL A 25 -4.96 -1.63 -40.25
CA VAL A 25 -3.95 -2.48 -39.57
C VAL A 25 -3.47 -1.82 -38.28
N ILE A 26 -3.13 -0.53 -38.32
CA ILE A 26 -2.73 0.23 -37.14
C ILE A 26 -3.83 0.21 -36.07
N LEU A 27 -5.08 0.50 -36.45
CA LEU A 27 -6.21 0.50 -35.53
C LEU A 27 -6.47 -0.89 -34.94
N ALA A 28 -6.36 -1.96 -35.72
CA ALA A 28 -6.50 -3.31 -35.22
C ALA A 28 -5.43 -3.66 -34.18
N MET A 29 -4.18 -3.26 -34.42
CA MET A 29 -3.07 -3.49 -33.46
C MET A 29 -3.24 -2.67 -32.19
N LEU A 30 -3.63 -1.40 -32.31
CA LEU A 30 -3.95 -0.56 -31.16
C LEU A 30 -5.12 -1.14 -30.36
N LEU A 31 -6.13 -1.69 -31.02
CA LEU A 31 -7.25 -2.36 -30.36
C LEU A 31 -6.79 -3.61 -29.60
N ILE A 32 -5.95 -4.46 -30.21
CA ILE A 32 -5.39 -5.65 -29.55
C ILE A 32 -4.59 -5.24 -28.31
N TRP A 33 -3.73 -4.23 -28.44
CA TRP A 33 -2.95 -3.72 -27.32
C TRP A 33 -3.85 -3.15 -26.21
N ALA A 34 -4.86 -2.35 -26.56
CA ALA A 34 -5.83 -1.81 -25.60
C ALA A 34 -6.60 -2.93 -24.89
N VAL A 35 -7.04 -3.96 -25.62
CA VAL A 35 -7.72 -5.12 -25.04
C VAL A 35 -6.78 -5.91 -24.11
N ALA A 36 -5.51 -6.08 -24.46
CA ALA A 36 -4.54 -6.76 -23.59
C ALA A 36 -4.30 -5.97 -22.28
N VAL A 37 -4.14 -4.65 -22.38
CA VAL A 37 -3.92 -3.78 -21.21
C VAL A 37 -5.18 -3.69 -20.34
N PHE A 38 -6.28 -3.18 -20.90
CA PHE A 38 -7.49 -2.91 -20.15
C PHE A 38 -8.29 -4.18 -19.84
N GLY A 39 -8.31 -5.14 -20.76
CA GLY A 39 -8.97 -6.42 -20.54
C GLY A 39 -8.34 -7.21 -19.40
N PHE A 40 -7.02 -7.14 -19.22
CA PHE A 40 -6.37 -7.75 -18.06
C PHE A 40 -6.73 -7.05 -16.75
N GLN A 41 -6.79 -5.71 -16.73
CA GLN A 41 -7.21 -4.97 -15.54
C GLN A 41 -8.67 -5.27 -15.15
N ILE A 42 -9.56 -5.35 -16.15
CA ILE A 42 -10.96 -5.74 -15.95
C ILE A 42 -11.02 -7.19 -15.44
N LEU A 43 -10.24 -8.09 -16.02
CA LEU A 43 -10.18 -9.50 -15.60
C LEU A 43 -9.75 -9.63 -14.14
N LEU A 44 -8.70 -8.92 -13.72
CA LEU A 44 -8.28 -8.87 -12.31
C LEU A 44 -9.43 -8.41 -11.42
N ARG A 45 -10.07 -7.29 -11.77
CA ARG A 45 -11.17 -6.73 -10.99
C ARG A 45 -12.39 -7.66 -10.86
N VAL A 46 -12.66 -8.47 -11.88
CA VAL A 46 -13.79 -9.41 -11.89
C VAL A 46 -13.50 -10.68 -11.09
N ILE A 47 -12.25 -11.16 -11.08
CA ILE A 47 -11.87 -12.43 -10.43
C ILE A 47 -11.45 -12.21 -8.97
N GLU A 48 -10.95 -11.02 -8.64
CA GLU A 48 -10.57 -10.64 -7.28
C GLU A 48 -11.69 -10.85 -6.26
N LYS A 49 -11.33 -11.46 -5.12
CA LYS A 49 -12.20 -11.67 -3.97
C LYS A 49 -11.58 -11.02 -2.73
N PRO A 50 -12.40 -10.41 -1.85
CA PRO A 50 -11.92 -9.88 -0.59
C PRO A 50 -11.52 -11.03 0.33
N THR A 51 -10.22 -11.19 0.56
CA THR A 51 -9.65 -12.22 1.42
C THR A 51 -9.07 -11.57 2.67
N PRO A 52 -9.54 -11.96 3.87
CA PRO A 52 -8.99 -11.46 5.12
C PRO A 52 -7.60 -12.04 5.41
N GLU A 53 -6.68 -11.21 5.89
CA GLU A 53 -5.39 -11.66 6.40
C GLU A 53 -5.56 -12.47 7.69
N LYS A 54 -4.59 -13.36 7.96
CA LYS A 54 -4.51 -14.10 9.24
C LYS A 54 -4.56 -13.19 10.46
N VAL A 55 -3.93 -12.01 10.37
CA VAL A 55 -3.89 -11.00 11.44
C VAL A 55 -5.29 -10.52 11.82
N LEU A 56 -6.22 -10.45 10.86
CA LEU A 56 -7.60 -10.06 11.15
C LEU A 56 -8.34 -11.16 11.92
N ALA A 57 -8.07 -12.42 11.61
CA ALA A 57 -8.62 -13.55 12.36
C ALA A 57 -8.09 -13.55 13.81
N ASP A 58 -6.79 -13.30 13.98
CA ASP A 58 -6.16 -13.18 15.29
C ASP A 58 -6.78 -12.02 16.10
N PHE A 59 -6.95 -10.84 15.48
CA PHE A 59 -7.63 -9.70 16.12
C PHE A 59 -9.07 -10.04 16.54
N ASN A 60 -9.88 -10.61 15.64
CA ASN A 60 -11.27 -10.93 15.91
C ASN A 60 -11.44 -11.99 17.02
N SER A 61 -10.44 -12.86 17.21
CA SER A 61 -10.44 -13.85 18.29
C SER A 61 -10.20 -13.23 19.67
N VAL A 62 -9.42 -12.15 19.75
CA VAL A 62 -9.00 -11.54 21.02
C VAL A 62 -9.85 -10.31 21.40
N TRP A 63 -10.30 -9.55 20.41
CA TRP A 63 -11.00 -8.27 20.62
C TRP A 63 -12.21 -8.33 21.56
N PRO A 64 -13.14 -9.31 21.46
CA PRO A 64 -14.30 -9.40 22.34
C PRO A 64 -13.94 -9.60 23.82
N GLU A 65 -12.85 -10.32 24.08
CA GLU A 65 -12.35 -10.52 25.44
C GLU A 65 -11.64 -9.27 25.97
N ALA A 66 -10.91 -8.57 25.10
CA ALA A 66 -10.17 -7.35 25.47
C ALA A 66 -11.08 -6.18 25.89
N ILE A 67 -12.32 -6.13 25.42
CA ILE A 67 -13.29 -5.11 25.83
C ILE A 67 -14.06 -5.45 27.12
N THR A 68 -14.04 -6.71 27.55
CA THR A 68 -14.83 -7.20 28.70
C THR A 68 -14.01 -7.59 29.92
N LYS A 69 -12.81 -8.13 29.69
CA LYS A 69 -11.90 -8.61 30.74
C LYS A 69 -10.74 -7.64 30.95
N ASP A 70 -10.02 -7.83 32.05
CA ASP A 70 -8.77 -7.12 32.28
C ASP A 70 -7.69 -7.52 31.25
N LEU A 71 -6.93 -6.54 30.78
CA LEU A 71 -5.93 -6.69 29.72
C LEU A 71 -4.83 -7.70 30.07
N THR A 72 -4.53 -7.86 31.37
CA THR A 72 -3.52 -8.81 31.85
C THR A 72 -3.94 -10.28 31.71
N SER A 73 -5.25 -10.53 31.63
CA SER A 73 -5.83 -11.88 31.48
C SER A 73 -6.05 -12.30 30.03
N VAL A 74 -5.92 -11.36 29.09
CA VAL A 74 -6.16 -11.55 27.66
C VAL A 74 -4.82 -11.64 26.93
N ASN A 75 -4.80 -12.25 25.74
CA ASN A 75 -3.63 -12.23 24.86
C ASN A 75 -3.43 -10.84 24.21
N TYR A 76 -3.14 -9.84 25.04
CA TYR A 76 -2.97 -8.45 24.63
C TYR A 76 -1.80 -8.27 23.65
N LYS A 77 -0.80 -9.18 23.65
CA LYS A 77 0.33 -9.14 22.71
C LYS A 77 -0.12 -9.38 21.28
N THR A 78 -0.98 -10.38 21.05
CA THR A 78 -1.57 -10.62 19.73
C THR A 78 -2.42 -9.45 19.28
N LEU A 79 -3.20 -8.86 20.19
CA LEU A 79 -4.00 -7.66 19.91
C LEU A 79 -3.11 -6.48 19.51
N LEU A 80 -2.07 -6.20 20.30
CA LEU A 80 -1.14 -5.11 20.09
C LEU A 80 -0.39 -5.28 18.76
N ASN A 81 0.12 -6.47 18.46
CA ASN A 81 0.79 -6.77 17.19
C ASN A 81 -0.13 -6.54 15.99
N SER A 82 -1.40 -6.89 16.10
CA SER A 82 -2.39 -6.66 15.05
C SER A 82 -2.56 -5.15 14.77
N LEU A 83 -2.64 -4.34 15.84
CA LEU A 83 -2.73 -2.88 15.73
C LEU A 83 -1.46 -2.25 15.14
N ILE A 84 -0.28 -2.71 15.57
CA ILE A 84 1.01 -2.25 15.02
C ILE A 84 1.06 -2.50 13.51
N LEU A 85 0.62 -3.68 13.06
CA LEU A 85 0.68 -4.04 11.65
C LEU A 85 -0.20 -3.13 10.80
N VAL A 86 -1.40 -2.79 11.27
CA VAL A 86 -2.27 -1.82 10.59
C VAL A 86 -1.70 -0.41 10.67
N LYS A 87 -1.19 0.01 11.83
CA LYS A 87 -0.57 1.32 12.03
C LYS A 87 0.63 1.54 11.09
N GLY A 88 1.45 0.50 10.90
CA GLY A 88 2.61 0.52 10.03
C GLY A 88 2.31 0.67 8.54
N LYS A 89 1.06 0.41 8.11
CA LYS A 89 0.68 0.48 6.69
C LYS A 89 0.66 1.90 6.09
N ASN A 90 0.88 2.97 6.87
CA ASN A 90 1.03 4.39 6.47
C ASN A 90 0.00 4.97 5.47
N THR A 91 -1.01 4.20 5.06
CA THR A 91 -2.00 4.50 4.01
C THR A 91 -3.35 4.90 4.59
N GLY A 92 -3.46 4.98 5.91
CA GLY A 92 -4.74 5.21 6.59
C GLY A 92 -5.11 6.67 6.78
N ASN A 93 -6.41 6.93 6.83
CA ASN A 93 -6.99 8.24 7.16
C ASN A 93 -6.46 8.73 8.53
N PRO A 94 -6.09 10.02 8.69
CA PRO A 94 -5.73 10.60 9.99
C PRO A 94 -6.66 10.22 11.16
N ASP A 95 -7.97 10.11 10.95
CA ASP A 95 -8.92 9.72 11.99
C ASP A 95 -8.75 8.26 12.42
N ASP A 96 -8.58 7.35 11.45
CA ASP A 96 -8.32 5.93 11.74
C ASP A 96 -6.97 5.77 12.44
N GLN A 97 -5.98 6.55 12.00
CA GLN A 97 -4.65 6.58 12.61
C GLN A 97 -4.70 7.04 14.07
N LYS A 98 -5.57 7.99 14.40
CA LYS A 98 -5.81 8.45 15.76
C LYS A 98 -6.42 7.34 16.61
N ILE A 99 -7.46 6.66 16.12
CA ILE A 99 -8.12 5.54 16.82
C ILE A 99 -7.12 4.40 17.10
N LEU A 100 -6.27 4.06 16.12
CA LEU A 100 -5.20 3.07 16.29
C LEU A 100 -4.20 3.49 17.37
N SER A 101 -3.76 4.75 17.35
CA SER A 101 -2.83 5.31 18.36
C SER A 101 -3.44 5.29 19.77
N GLU A 102 -4.70 5.66 19.92
CA GLU A 102 -5.43 5.64 21.19
C GLU A 102 -5.57 4.20 21.70
N SER A 103 -5.96 3.26 20.84
CA SER A 103 -6.09 1.84 21.18
C SER A 103 -4.75 1.23 21.63
N MET A 104 -3.67 1.49 20.88
CA MET A 104 -2.32 1.05 21.24
C MET A 104 -1.86 1.65 22.58
N SER A 105 -2.22 2.89 22.86
CA SER A 105 -1.87 3.57 24.11
C SER A 105 -2.60 2.97 25.31
N ILE A 106 -3.89 2.65 25.17
CA ILE A 106 -4.66 1.98 26.23
C ILE A 106 -4.09 0.61 26.54
N ILE A 107 -3.80 -0.19 25.51
CA ILE A 107 -3.22 -1.52 25.71
C ILE A 107 -1.85 -1.41 26.38
N THR A 108 -0.99 -0.53 25.88
CA THR A 108 0.37 -0.36 26.41
C THR A 108 0.36 0.16 27.85
N PHE A 109 -0.46 1.16 28.17
CA PHE A 109 -0.55 1.68 29.54
C PHE A 109 -1.39 0.84 30.49
N GLY A 110 -2.22 -0.06 29.97
CA GLY A 110 -2.98 -1.02 30.78
C GLY A 110 -2.10 -2.16 31.32
N VAL A 111 -0.98 -2.47 30.65
CA VAL A 111 -0.07 -3.55 31.06
C VAL A 111 1.20 -3.07 31.77
N ILE A 112 1.44 -1.75 31.81
CA ILE A 112 2.61 -1.13 32.46
C ILE A 112 2.22 -0.67 33.87
N PRO A 113 3.07 -0.86 34.90
CA PRO A 113 2.84 -0.35 36.24
C PRO A 113 2.65 1.18 36.29
N ASP A 114 1.79 1.67 37.18
CA ASP A 114 1.45 3.10 37.30
C ASP A 114 2.66 4.02 37.54
N SER A 115 3.69 3.53 38.24
CA SER A 115 4.95 4.25 38.45
C SER A 115 5.68 4.55 37.15
N LEU A 116 5.69 3.59 36.22
CA LEU A 116 6.32 3.70 34.91
C LEU A 116 5.43 4.43 33.90
N LYS A 117 4.11 4.30 34.03
CA LYS A 117 3.11 5.00 33.21
C LYS A 117 3.28 6.52 33.29
N SER A 118 3.45 7.06 34.50
CA SER A 118 3.67 8.50 34.70
C SER A 118 4.96 9.00 34.02
N ALA A 119 6.04 8.22 34.10
CA ALA A 119 7.30 8.52 33.43
C ALA A 119 7.17 8.47 31.89
N ALA A 120 6.43 7.48 31.37
CA ALA A 120 6.16 7.33 29.94
C ALA A 120 5.32 8.49 29.39
N LEU A 121 4.24 8.89 30.08
CA LEU A 121 3.39 10.03 29.69
C LEU A 121 4.18 11.33 29.63
N GLY A 122 5.06 11.58 30.62
CA GLY A 122 5.95 12.73 30.62
C GLY A 122 6.89 12.78 29.40
N LYS A 123 7.42 11.62 28.97
CA LYS A 123 8.26 11.53 27.76
C LYS A 123 7.45 11.76 26.49
N ILE A 124 6.24 11.20 26.39
CA ILE A 124 5.35 11.37 25.23
C ILE A 124 4.95 12.83 25.04
N SER A 125 4.60 13.53 26.13
CA SER A 125 4.28 14.96 26.08
C SER A 125 5.47 15.79 25.56
N LYS A 126 6.70 15.45 25.98
CA LYS A 126 7.93 16.11 25.49
C LYS A 126 8.17 15.82 24.00
N ILE A 127 8.02 14.56 23.57
CA ILE A 127 8.15 14.17 22.16
C ILE A 127 7.17 14.96 21.29
N LYS A 128 5.91 15.08 21.72
CA LYS A 128 4.87 15.82 20.99
C LYS A 128 5.20 17.31 20.86
N MET A 129 5.67 17.92 21.95
CA MET A 129 6.13 19.30 21.95
C MET A 129 7.30 19.50 20.96
N LEU A 130 8.31 18.64 21.01
CA LEU A 130 9.45 18.70 20.09
C LEU A 130 9.03 18.48 18.63
N LYS A 131 8.14 17.52 18.35
CA LYS A 131 7.59 17.27 17.01
C LYS A 131 6.85 18.49 16.45
N SER A 132 6.18 19.27 17.30
CA SER A 132 5.52 20.52 16.86
C SER A 132 6.52 21.63 16.49
N GLN A 133 7.70 21.64 17.10
CA GLN A 133 8.74 22.63 16.84
C GLN A 133 9.52 22.34 15.55
N ILE A 134 9.64 21.07 15.14
CA ILE A 134 10.35 20.63 13.93
C ILE A 134 9.95 21.42 12.68
N ALA A 135 8.65 21.69 12.49
CA ALA A 135 8.16 22.36 11.29
C ALA A 135 8.69 23.81 11.13
N GLN A 136 9.20 24.40 12.21
CA GLN A 136 9.64 25.79 12.26
C GLN A 136 11.17 25.93 12.36
N THR A 137 11.90 24.83 12.57
CA THR A 137 13.34 24.83 12.81
C THR A 137 14.14 24.51 11.54
N LYS A 138 15.36 25.08 11.42
CA LYS A 138 16.26 24.84 10.28
C LYS A 138 17.66 24.44 10.78
N SER A 139 18.39 23.72 9.92
CA SER A 139 19.83 23.43 10.10
C SER A 139 20.16 22.68 11.41
N GLN A 140 21.03 23.23 12.27
CA GLN A 140 21.55 22.53 13.45
C GLN A 140 20.48 22.27 14.51
N GLU A 141 19.60 23.23 14.77
CA GLU A 141 18.52 23.09 15.75
C GLU A 141 17.55 21.96 15.36
N PHE A 142 17.32 21.73 14.07
CA PHE A 142 16.55 20.58 13.60
C PHE A 142 17.23 19.25 13.95
N LEU A 143 18.56 19.16 13.80
CA LEU A 143 19.32 17.95 14.14
C LEU A 143 19.30 17.70 15.65
N ASP A 144 19.41 18.76 16.47
CA ASP A 144 19.40 18.67 17.92
C ASP A 144 18.00 18.23 18.44
N ILE A 145 16.93 18.79 17.88
CA ILE A 145 15.54 18.37 18.18
C ILE A 145 15.33 16.91 17.78
N LYS A 146 15.79 16.52 16.58
CA LYS A 146 15.66 15.14 16.10
C LYS A 146 16.43 14.16 17.00
N SER A 147 17.64 14.51 17.43
CA SER A 147 18.42 13.70 18.37
C SER A 147 17.69 13.55 19.71
N SER A 148 17.13 14.65 20.23
CA SER A 148 16.37 14.65 21.48
C SER A 148 15.13 13.75 21.41
N ILE A 149 14.42 13.75 20.28
CA ILE A 149 13.28 12.86 20.06
C ILE A 149 13.74 11.40 20.04
N LEU A 150 14.82 11.08 19.33
CA LEU A 150 15.35 9.71 19.26
C LEU A 150 15.79 9.19 20.63
N GLU A 151 16.37 10.04 21.47
CA GLU A 151 16.71 9.68 22.86
C GLU A 151 15.48 9.42 23.72
N LEU A 152 14.46 10.29 23.62
CA LEU A 152 13.19 10.10 24.33
C LEU A 152 12.44 8.85 23.86
N GLU A 153 12.43 8.56 22.56
CA GLU A 153 11.83 7.34 21.99
C GLU A 153 12.60 6.08 22.45
N ARG A 154 13.94 6.13 22.49
CA ARG A 154 14.77 5.03 23.01
C ARG A 154 14.46 4.75 24.48
N ASP A 155 14.36 5.79 25.30
CA ASP A 155 14.01 5.66 26.71
C ASP A 155 12.58 5.15 26.91
N LEU A 156 11.64 5.63 26.10
CA LEU A 156 10.26 5.13 26.11
C LEU A 156 10.23 3.65 25.79
N SER A 157 11.03 3.21 24.82
CA SER A 157 11.15 1.80 24.45
C SER A 157 11.71 0.94 25.59
N LYS A 158 12.69 1.43 26.36
CA LYS A 158 13.19 0.73 27.56
C LYS A 158 12.10 0.51 28.61
N ILE A 159 11.14 1.43 28.70
CA ILE A 159 10.01 1.35 29.62
C ILE A 159 8.95 0.36 29.10
N THR A 160 8.64 0.38 27.79
CA THR A 160 7.52 -0.38 27.22
C THR A 160 7.91 -1.79 26.74
N ALA A 161 9.15 -2.02 26.31
CA ALA A 161 9.61 -3.29 25.75
C ALA A 161 9.39 -4.50 26.68
N PRO A 162 9.67 -4.44 28.00
CA PRO A 162 9.46 -5.57 28.91
C PRO A 162 7.99 -6.05 28.98
N PHE A 163 7.04 -5.14 28.75
CA PHE A 163 5.61 -5.41 28.91
C PHE A 163 4.92 -5.73 27.58
N THR A 164 5.38 -5.11 26.50
CA THR A 164 4.83 -5.34 25.15
C THR A 164 5.35 -6.63 24.51
N GLY A 165 6.52 -7.11 24.94
CA GLY A 165 7.17 -8.29 24.35
C GLY A 165 7.81 -8.01 22.98
N LEU A 166 8.01 -6.74 22.63
CA LEU A 166 8.68 -6.32 21.41
C LEU A 166 10.20 -6.34 21.57
N THR A 167 10.91 -6.66 20.49
CA THR A 167 12.37 -6.67 20.48
C THR A 167 12.93 -5.25 20.39
N PRO A 168 13.88 -4.87 21.25
CA PRO A 168 14.56 -3.57 21.14
C PRO A 168 15.22 -3.37 19.78
N GLY A 169 14.98 -2.22 19.16
CA GLY A 169 15.45 -1.85 17.83
C GLY A 169 14.58 -2.33 16.66
N SER A 170 13.54 -3.14 16.92
CA SER A 170 12.61 -3.63 15.89
C SER A 170 11.78 -2.50 15.27
N LEU A 171 11.20 -2.77 14.09
CA LEU A 171 10.34 -1.79 13.43
C LEU A 171 9.04 -1.59 14.22
N GLU A 172 8.51 -2.68 14.76
CA GLU A 172 7.30 -2.75 15.57
C GLU A 172 7.43 -1.88 16.81
N GLU A 173 8.58 -1.95 17.50
CA GLU A 173 8.88 -1.11 18.64
C GLU A 173 8.87 0.38 18.25
N LYS A 174 9.54 0.73 17.15
CA LYS A 174 9.56 2.12 16.64
C LYS A 174 8.17 2.62 16.29
N ILE A 175 7.34 1.77 15.68
CA ILE A 175 5.95 2.09 15.36
C ILE A 175 5.17 2.35 16.66
N ILE A 176 5.31 1.51 17.69
CA ILE A 176 4.67 1.75 18.99
C ILE A 176 5.13 3.08 19.58
N THR A 177 6.44 3.28 19.78
CA THR A 177 6.96 4.45 20.49
C THR A 177 6.58 5.76 19.80
N ALA A 178 6.50 5.74 18.46
CA ALA A 178 6.07 6.89 17.67
C ALA A 178 4.53 7.12 17.72
N SER A 179 3.75 6.08 18.02
CA SER A 179 2.29 6.08 17.94
C SER A 179 1.58 6.31 19.28
N LEU A 180 2.28 6.16 20.41
CA LEU A 180 1.72 6.37 21.74
C LEU A 180 1.30 7.84 21.94
N THR A 181 0.13 8.04 22.56
CA THR A 181 -0.48 9.35 22.82
C THR A 181 -0.73 9.56 24.31
N ASP A 182 -0.63 10.81 24.74
CA ASP A 182 -0.96 11.28 26.08
C ASP A 182 -2.48 11.38 26.30
N LYS A 183 -3.24 11.52 25.21
CA LYS A 183 -4.71 11.62 25.22
C LYS A 183 -5.28 10.32 24.69
N CYS A 184 -5.75 9.46 25.59
CA CYS A 184 -6.51 8.26 25.25
C CYS A 184 -7.66 8.07 26.24
N PRO A 185 -8.78 7.44 25.84
CA PRO A 185 -9.85 7.11 26.77
C PRO A 185 -9.38 6.09 27.82
N ALA A 186 -10.16 5.92 28.89
CA ALA A 186 -9.78 5.08 30.02
C ALA A 186 -9.88 3.58 29.72
N THR A 187 -10.72 3.17 28.76
CA THR A 187 -11.05 1.77 28.49
C THR A 187 -11.18 1.50 26.99
N LEU A 188 -10.96 0.25 26.57
CA LEU A 188 -11.17 -0.18 25.18
C LEU A 188 -12.64 -0.23 24.77
N SER A 189 -13.57 -0.24 25.73
CA SER A 189 -15.01 -0.21 25.51
C SER A 189 -15.57 1.18 25.20
N ASP A 190 -14.72 2.21 25.13
CA ASP A 190 -15.16 3.58 24.84
C ASP A 190 -15.78 3.69 23.43
N ILE A 191 -16.83 4.51 23.33
CA ILE A 191 -17.58 4.72 22.08
C ILE A 191 -16.67 5.25 20.97
N SER A 192 -15.65 6.04 21.31
CA SER A 192 -14.64 6.54 20.36
C SER A 192 -13.87 5.43 19.64
N LEU A 193 -13.80 4.23 20.23
CA LEU A 193 -13.09 3.07 19.68
C LEU A 193 -14.01 2.04 19.02
N SER A 194 -15.32 2.29 18.97
CA SER A 194 -16.31 1.38 18.37
C SER A 194 -16.04 1.08 16.89
N ARG A 195 -15.38 1.99 16.17
CA ARG A 195 -14.98 1.82 14.76
C ARG A 195 -13.72 0.98 14.56
N LEU A 196 -13.00 0.62 15.61
CA LEU A 196 -11.73 -0.10 15.50
C LEU A 196 -11.86 -1.43 14.73
N PRO A 197 -12.88 -2.29 14.96
CA PRO A 197 -13.04 -3.53 14.18
C PRO A 197 -13.24 -3.28 12.68
N GLU A 198 -13.95 -2.20 12.32
CA GLU A 198 -14.16 -1.82 10.92
C GLU A 198 -12.86 -1.35 10.28
N ILE A 199 -12.06 -0.56 11.01
CA ILE A 199 -10.72 -0.13 10.61
C ILE A 199 -9.83 -1.36 10.37
N MET A 200 -9.79 -2.29 11.33
CA MET A 200 -9.02 -3.52 11.20
C MET A 200 -9.45 -4.32 9.97
N LYS A 201 -10.77 -4.48 9.76
CA LYS A 201 -11.31 -5.16 8.59
C LYS A 201 -10.92 -4.46 7.29
N LEU A 202 -10.97 -3.13 7.23
CA LEU A 202 -10.64 -2.34 6.05
C LEU A 202 -9.17 -2.53 5.63
N TYR A 203 -8.24 -2.42 6.56
CA TYR A 203 -6.80 -2.46 6.24
C TYR A 203 -6.20 -3.87 6.21
N LEU A 204 -6.91 -4.88 6.72
CA LEU A 204 -6.47 -6.30 6.73
C LEU A 204 -7.28 -7.19 5.77
N THR A 205 -8.11 -6.62 4.91
CA THR A 205 -8.78 -7.36 3.84
C THR A 205 -8.20 -6.91 2.51
N HIS A 206 -7.62 -7.84 1.74
CA HIS A 206 -7.07 -7.55 0.42
C HIS A 206 -7.84 -8.30 -0.65
N ASN A 207 -7.88 -7.70 -1.84
CA ASN A 207 -8.39 -8.39 -3.00
C ASN A 207 -7.33 -9.37 -3.52
N GLN A 208 -7.68 -10.66 -3.53
CA GLN A 208 -6.82 -11.72 -4.02
C GLN A 208 -7.54 -12.56 -5.07
N SER A 209 -6.78 -13.13 -6.00
CA SER A 209 -7.25 -14.01 -7.04
C SER A 209 -6.16 -15.02 -7.40
N PHE A 210 -6.51 -16.08 -8.13
CA PHE A 210 -5.49 -17.01 -8.63
C PHE A 210 -4.43 -16.28 -9.49
N LEU A 211 -4.78 -15.20 -10.18
CA LEU A 211 -3.84 -14.41 -11.00
C LEU A 211 -2.87 -13.57 -10.15
N THR A 212 -3.27 -13.17 -8.94
CA THR A 212 -2.38 -12.48 -8.00
C THR A 212 -1.50 -13.44 -7.22
N ASP A 213 -2.03 -14.64 -6.93
CA ASP A 213 -1.40 -15.60 -6.03
C ASP A 213 -0.51 -16.60 -6.77
N THR A 214 -0.71 -16.79 -8.09
CA THR A 214 0.15 -17.66 -8.90
C THR A 214 1.54 -17.03 -9.04
N ILE A 215 2.56 -17.78 -8.63
CA ILE A 215 3.96 -17.39 -8.82
C ILE A 215 4.44 -17.90 -10.19
N PHE A 216 4.96 -17.00 -11.01
CA PHE A 216 5.57 -17.30 -12.30
C PHE A 216 6.98 -16.72 -12.35
N LEU A 217 7.99 -17.54 -12.63
CA LEU A 217 9.41 -17.15 -12.68
C LEU A 217 9.91 -16.42 -11.40
N GLY A 218 9.36 -16.76 -10.24
CA GLY A 218 9.79 -16.22 -8.94
C GLY A 218 9.05 -14.97 -8.47
N PHE A 219 8.01 -14.52 -9.19
CA PHE A 219 7.20 -13.37 -8.79
C PHE A 219 5.72 -13.55 -9.16
N PRO A 220 4.80 -12.76 -8.59
CA PRO A 220 3.36 -12.85 -8.91
C PRO A 220 3.05 -12.70 -10.40
N PHE A 221 2.17 -13.55 -10.92
CA PHE A 221 1.84 -13.63 -12.35
C PHE A 221 1.34 -12.30 -12.92
N HIS A 222 0.52 -11.55 -12.18
CA HIS A 222 0.05 -10.24 -12.62
C HIS A 222 1.17 -9.20 -12.83
N TYR A 223 2.28 -9.29 -12.09
CA TYR A 223 3.48 -8.49 -12.34
C TYR A 223 4.20 -8.96 -13.59
N PHE A 224 4.28 -10.28 -13.84
CA PHE A 224 4.83 -10.81 -15.09
C PHE A 224 4.05 -10.32 -16.30
N TYR A 225 2.72 -10.41 -16.20
CA TYR A 225 1.83 -9.99 -17.26
C TYR A 225 2.07 -8.52 -17.63
N THR A 226 2.04 -7.65 -16.61
CA THR A 226 2.11 -6.20 -16.83
C THR A 226 3.51 -5.70 -17.20
N ALA A 227 4.57 -6.25 -16.59
CA ALA A 227 5.93 -5.75 -16.78
C ALA A 227 6.66 -6.39 -17.98
N ILE A 228 6.40 -7.66 -18.27
CA ILE A 228 7.17 -8.43 -19.28
C ILE A 228 6.29 -8.79 -20.47
N PHE A 229 5.17 -9.48 -20.24
CA PHE A 229 4.34 -9.98 -21.33
C PHE A 229 3.80 -8.85 -22.21
N LEU A 230 3.28 -7.77 -21.63
CA LEU A 230 2.79 -6.62 -22.39
C LEU A 230 3.88 -5.95 -23.23
N LEU A 231 5.13 -5.92 -22.76
CA LEU A 231 6.27 -5.39 -23.50
C LEU A 231 6.63 -6.28 -24.69
N ILE A 232 6.70 -7.60 -24.46
CA ILE A 232 6.95 -8.58 -25.54
C ILE A 232 5.82 -8.51 -26.58
N LEU A 233 4.57 -8.45 -26.14
CA LEU A 233 3.41 -8.29 -27.01
C LEU A 233 3.52 -7.02 -27.85
N PHE A 234 3.89 -5.90 -27.25
CA PHE A 234 4.05 -4.63 -27.96
C PHE A 234 5.15 -4.71 -29.04
N ILE A 235 6.33 -5.24 -28.72
CA ILE A 235 7.41 -5.45 -29.69
C ILE A 235 6.93 -6.40 -30.81
N GLY A 236 6.25 -7.49 -30.45
CA GLY A 236 5.68 -8.43 -31.41
C GLY A 236 4.69 -7.77 -32.37
N LEU A 237 3.80 -6.90 -31.86
CA LEU A 237 2.87 -6.14 -32.69
C LEU A 237 3.60 -5.19 -33.65
N CYS A 238 4.69 -4.55 -33.22
CA CYS A 238 5.53 -3.71 -34.09
C CYS A 238 6.22 -4.52 -35.20
N ILE A 239 6.72 -5.72 -34.88
CA ILE A 239 7.32 -6.61 -35.90
C ILE A 239 6.26 -7.07 -36.89
N ILE A 240 5.09 -7.51 -36.41
CA ILE A 240 3.96 -7.93 -37.25
C ILE A 240 3.51 -6.78 -38.14
N TYR A 241 3.47 -5.54 -37.62
CA TYR A 241 3.17 -4.35 -38.39
C TYR A 241 4.12 -4.19 -39.58
N ASN A 242 5.42 -4.18 -39.32
CA ASN A 242 6.43 -4.01 -40.37
C ASN A 242 6.29 -5.09 -41.46
N VAL A 243 6.15 -6.36 -41.05
CA VAL A 243 6.00 -7.49 -41.99
C VAL A 243 4.71 -7.36 -42.82
N LEU A 244 3.58 -7.00 -42.20
CA LEU A 244 2.31 -6.86 -42.91
C LEU A 244 2.30 -5.69 -43.89
N ILE A 245 2.97 -4.59 -43.55
CA ILE A 245 3.11 -3.43 -44.42
C ILE A 245 4.04 -3.76 -45.59
N GLU A 246 5.21 -4.33 -45.34
CA GLU A 246 6.17 -4.72 -46.38
C GLU A 246 5.56 -5.74 -47.36
N TRP A 247 4.89 -6.78 -46.84
CA TRP A 247 4.18 -7.75 -47.67
C TRP A 247 3.12 -7.10 -48.56
N ARG A 248 2.41 -6.09 -48.04
CA ARG A 248 1.39 -5.36 -48.79
C ARG A 248 2.00 -4.45 -49.85
N LEU A 249 3.07 -3.72 -49.53
CA LEU A 249 3.80 -2.86 -50.47
C LEU A 249 4.33 -3.70 -51.65
N LYS A 250 4.96 -4.84 -51.36
CA LYS A 250 5.43 -5.78 -52.38
C LYS A 250 4.31 -6.31 -53.28
N LYS A 251 3.12 -6.58 -52.71
CA LYS A 251 1.95 -7.05 -53.48
C LYS A 251 1.35 -5.95 -54.37
N GLU A 252 1.44 -4.70 -53.95
CA GLU A 252 0.89 -3.56 -54.69
C GLU A 252 1.90 -2.95 -55.67
N GLY A 253 3.08 -3.55 -55.84
CA GLY A 253 4.10 -3.14 -56.80
C GLY A 253 4.80 -1.82 -56.45
N VAL A 254 4.54 -1.31 -55.24
CA VAL A 254 5.23 -0.14 -54.67
C VAL A 254 6.50 -0.68 -54.03
N VAL A 255 7.53 -0.83 -54.84
CA VAL A 255 8.87 -1.19 -54.41
C VAL A 255 9.68 0.10 -54.40
N GLU A 256 10.25 0.48 -53.26
CA GLU A 256 11.43 1.36 -53.25
C GLU A 256 12.64 0.62 -53.82
#